data_AF-A0A849ZGY6-F1
#
_entry.id   AF-A0A849ZGY6-F1
#
_cell.length_a   1.000
_cell.length_b   1.000
_cell.length_c   1.000
_cell.angle_alpha   90.00
_cell.angle_beta   90.00
_cell.angle_gamma   90.00
#
_symmetry.space_group_name_H-M   'P 1'
#
loop_
_entity.id
_entity.type
_entity.pdbx_description
1 polymer ?
#
loop_
_entity_poly.entity_id
_entity_poly.type
_entity_poly.pdbx_seq_one_letter_code
_entity_poly.pdbx_strand_id
1 'polypeptide(L)' 'MTMVRLGTRIRHPPYVLSGAASWGDVGAATGPLAIGLLLAGAERGWLHGTGLVFAASDDGVRAACALRLASPSRKGAP' A
#
# COMPACT_ATOMS: atom_id res chain seq x y z
N MET A 1 1.52 5.57 -15.85
CA MET A 1 2.53 4.53 -15.54
C MET A 1 3.40 5.06 -14.41
N THR A 2 3.34 4.47 -13.22
CA THR A 2 4.12 4.94 -12.06
C THR A 2 5.37 4.09 -11.91
N MET A 3 6.54 4.71 -12.02
CA MET A 3 7.83 4.04 -11.82
C MET A 3 8.30 4.30 -10.39
N VAL A 4 8.35 3.25 -9.59
CA VAL A 4 8.85 3.34 -8.21
C VAL A 4 10.37 3.23 -8.25
N ARG A 5 11.08 3.97 -7.39
CA ARG A 5 12.55 4.10 -7.35
C ARG A 5 13.34 2.77 -7.16
N LEU A 6 12.64 1.65 -7.04
CA LEU A 6 13.18 0.29 -6.93
C LEU A 6 13.26 -0.48 -8.27
N GLY A 7 12.92 0.13 -9.41
CA GLY A 7 12.94 -0.55 -10.72
C GLY A 7 11.82 -1.59 -10.91
N THR A 8 11.03 -1.86 -9.88
CA THR A 8 9.88 -2.76 -9.92
C THR A 8 8.70 -2.10 -10.62
N ARG A 9 8.23 -2.71 -11.71
CA ARG A 9 6.98 -2.33 -12.38
C ARG A 9 5.85 -3.22 -11.89
N ILE A 10 4.83 -2.62 -11.27
CA ILE A 10 3.57 -3.30 -11.03
C ILE A 10 2.72 -3.12 -12.30
N ARG A 11 2.48 -4.22 -13.02
CA ARG A 11 1.54 -4.27 -14.15
C ARG A 11 0.25 -4.90 -13.65
N HIS A 12 -0.89 -4.23 -13.86
CA HIS A 12 -2.23 -4.68 -13.45
C HIS A 12 -2.34 -5.02 -11.95
N PRO A 13 -2.34 -4.02 -11.06
CA PRO A 13 -2.59 -4.29 -9.64
C PRO A 13 -4.00 -4.91 -9.50
N PRO A 14 -4.14 -6.08 -8.85
CA PRO A 14 -5.44 -6.73 -8.68
C PRO A 14 -6.36 -5.93 -7.76
N TYR A 15 -5.79 -5.03 -6.95
CA TYR A 15 -6.51 -4.16 -6.04
C TYR A 15 -5.92 -2.75 -6.09
N VAL A 16 -6.80 -1.74 -6.21
CA VAL A 16 -6.46 -0.33 -6.03
C VAL A 16 -7.37 0.20 -4.95
N LEU A 17 -6.78 0.68 -3.85
CA LEU A 17 -7.50 1.22 -2.71
C LEU A 17 -7.21 2.72 -2.63
N SER A 18 -8.24 3.52 -2.38
CA SER A 18 -8.12 4.94 -2.06
C SER A 18 -8.73 5.19 -0.69
N GLY A 19 -7.89 5.45 0.32
CA GLY A 19 -8.34 5.72 1.69
C GLY A 19 -9.18 6.99 1.81
N ALA A 20 -9.06 7.92 0.87
CA ALA A 20 -9.85 9.15 0.84
C ALA A 20 -11.37 8.88 0.78
N ALA A 21 -11.79 7.76 0.17
CA ALA A 21 -13.19 7.38 0.10
C ALA A 21 -13.77 6.92 1.45
N SER A 22 -12.92 6.54 2.42
CA SER A 22 -13.34 6.02 3.73
C SER A 22 -13.04 6.97 4.88
N TRP A 23 -11.91 7.68 4.83
CA TRP A 23 -11.42 8.52 5.93
C TRP A 23 -11.37 10.01 5.59
N GLY A 24 -11.65 10.40 4.35
CA GLY A 24 -11.50 11.77 3.88
C GLY A 24 -10.03 12.19 3.75
N ASP A 25 -9.79 13.50 3.76
CA ASP A 25 -8.44 14.06 3.80
C ASP A 25 -7.89 14.03 5.23
N VAL A 26 -6.79 13.31 5.40
CA VAL A 26 -6.09 13.10 6.68
C VAL A 26 -4.71 13.76 6.68
N GLY A 27 -4.41 14.58 5.66
CA GLY A 27 -3.19 15.36 5.52
C GLY A 27 -1.93 14.50 5.63
N ALA A 28 -1.01 14.92 6.50
CA ALA A 28 0.28 14.26 6.72
C ALA A 28 0.16 12.78 7.17
N ALA A 29 -0.99 12.38 7.73
CA ALA A 29 -1.22 10.98 8.13
C ALA A 29 -1.52 10.03 6.96
N THR A 30 -1.71 10.55 5.74
CA THR A 30 -2.08 9.76 4.55
C THR A 30 -1.09 8.62 4.28
N GLY A 31 0.21 8.91 4.31
CA GLY A 31 1.27 7.92 4.07
C GLY A 31 1.24 6.78 5.11
N PRO A 32 1.37 7.09 6.41
CA PRO A 32 1.29 6.09 7.47
C PRO A 32 0.00 5.26 7.45
N LEU A 33 -1.17 5.88 7.22
CA LEU A 33 -2.45 5.17 7.17
C LEU A 33 -2.53 4.21 5.98
N ALA A 34 -2.05 4.62 4.80
CA ALA A 34 -2.00 3.74 3.64
C ALA A 34 -1.05 2.54 3.84
N ILE A 35 0.07 2.74 4.53
CA ILE A 35 0.98 1.64 4.92
C ILE A 35 0.26 0.69 5.90
N GLY A 36 -0.39 1.22 6.94
CA GLY A 36 -1.13 0.43 7.92
C GLY A 36 -2.25 -0.41 7.28
N LEU A 37 -2.99 0.16 6.33
CA LEU A 37 -4.03 -0.56 5.58
C LEU A 37 -3.45 -1.74 4.79
N LEU A 38 -2.31 -1.50 4.14
CA LEU A 38 -1.63 -2.50 3.33
C LEU A 38 -1.09 -3.65 4.19
N LEU A 39 -0.55 -3.34 5.38
CA LEU A 39 -0.10 -4.33 6.36
C LEU A 39 -1.29 -5.11 6.95
N ALA A 40 -2.37 -4.44 7.35
CA ALA A 40 -3.56 -5.10 7.90
C ALA A 40 -4.21 -6.05 6.88
N GLY A 41 -4.25 -5.67 5.60
CA GLY A 41 -4.72 -6.55 4.53
C GLY A 41 -3.81 -7.77 4.32
N ALA A 42 -2.50 -7.62 4.49
CA ALA A 42 -1.55 -8.73 4.42
C ALA A 42 -1.68 -9.69 5.61
N GLU A 43 -1.80 -9.14 6.82
CA GLU A 43 -2.00 -9.93 8.05
C GLU A 43 -3.28 -10.77 8.00
N ARG A 44 -4.34 -10.22 7.40
CA ARG A 44 -5.62 -10.94 7.18
C ARG A 44 -5.57 -11.91 6.01
N GLY A 45 -4.45 -11.98 5.28
CA GLY A 45 -4.28 -12.86 4.11
C GLY A 45 -5.02 -12.41 2.85
N TRP A 46 -5.60 -11.21 2.84
CA TRP A 46 -6.29 -10.65 1.67
C TRP A 46 -5.32 -10.09 0.63
N LEU A 47 -4.17 -9.59 1.09
CA LEU A 47 -3.12 -9.04 0.25
C LEU A 47 -1.84 -9.86 0.38
N HIS A 48 -1.07 -9.96 -0.69
CA HIS A 48 0.20 -10.69 -0.73
C HIS A 48 1.11 -10.11 -1.81
N GLY A 49 2.40 -10.45 -1.77
CA GLY A 49 3.37 -10.02 -2.77
C GLY A 49 3.89 -8.61 -2.55
N THR A 50 3.85 -7.74 -3.57
CA THR A 50 4.38 -6.37 -3.50
C THR A 50 3.24 -5.37 -3.41
N GLY A 51 3.19 -4.63 -2.32
CA GLY A 51 2.31 -3.48 -2.14
C GLY A 51 2.97 -2.18 -2.59
N LEU A 52 2.18 -1.25 -3.11
CA LEU A 52 2.63 0.09 -3.47
C LEU A 52 1.72 1.13 -2.82
N VAL A 53 2.33 2.04 -2.07
CA VAL A 53 1.69 3.24 -1.53
C VAL A 53 2.17 4.43 -2.35
N PHE A 54 1.24 5.29 -2.74
CA PHE A 54 1.52 6.55 -3.42
C PHE A 54 0.75 7.67 -2.72
N ALA A 55 1.41 8.79 -2.48
CA ALA A 55 0.80 9.98 -1.92
C ALA A 55 1.35 11.22 -2.63
N ALA A 56 0.53 12.25 -2.71
CA ALA A 56 0.90 13.57 -3.20
C ALA A 56 0.35 14.62 -2.24
N SER A 57 1.10 15.68 -2.02
CA SER A 57 0.66 16.88 -1.29
C SER A 57 0.26 17.99 -2.26
N ASP A 58 -0.48 18.96 -1.73
CA ASP A 58 -1.00 20.11 -2.50
C ASP A 58 0.11 21.02 -3.04
N ASP A 59 1.26 21.08 -2.37
CA ASP A 59 2.46 21.79 -2.84
C ASP A 59 3.20 21.05 -3.98
N GLY A 60 2.67 19.89 -4.41
CA GLY A 60 3.17 19.12 -5.54
C GLY A 60 4.23 18.08 -5.19
N VAL A 61 4.60 17.90 -3.92
CA VAL A 61 5.51 16.82 -3.51
C VAL A 61 4.81 15.47 -3.71
N ARG A 62 5.51 14.54 -4.38
CA ARG A 62 5.01 13.19 -4.67
C ARG A 62 5.94 12.17 -4.06
N ALA A 63 5.37 11.21 -3.33
CA ALA A 63 6.10 10.13 -2.70
C ALA A 63 5.48 8.79 -3.04
N ALA A 64 6.33 7.77 -3.17
CA ALA A 64 5.91 6.40 -3.39
C ALA A 64 6.76 5.46 -2.53
N CYS A 65 6.13 4.45 -1.95
CA CYS A 65 6.79 3.42 -1.16
C CYS A 65 6.32 2.05 -1.64
N ALA A 66 7.25 1.16 -1.99
CA ALA A 66 6.94 -0.24 -2.25
C ALA A 66 7.29 -1.08 -1.03
N LEU A 67 6.37 -1.93 -0.60
CA LEU A 67 6.53 -2.84 0.52
C LEU A 67 6.44 -4.28 0.01
N ARG A 68 7.39 -5.13 0.40
CA ARG A 68 7.24 -6.58 0.23
C ARG A 68 6.42 -7.09 1.41
N LEU A 69 5.21 -7.54 1.12
CA LEU A 69 4.31 -8.15 2.09
C LEU A 69 4.77 -9.57 2.35
N ALA A 70 5.02 -9.90 3.62
CA ALA A 70 5.25 -11.28 4.00
C ALA A 70 3.99 -12.09 3.74
N SER A 71 4.13 -13.30 3.20
CA SER A 71 3.03 -14.26 3.25
C SER A 71 2.69 -14.52 4.72
N PRO A 72 1.40 -14.59 5.10
CA PRO A 72 1.03 -14.86 6.47
C PRO A 72 1.74 -16.13 6.94
N SER A 73 2.44 -16.06 8.07
CA SER A 73 3.01 -17.26 8.68
C SER A 73 1.85 -18.20 8.95
N ARG A 74 1.85 -19.39 8.36
CA ARG A 74 0.84 -20.41 8.61
C ARG A 74 1.00 -20.92 10.05
N LYS A 75 0.60 -20.14 11.05
CA LYS A 75 0.47 -20.59 12.43
C LYS A 75 -0.92 -21.22 12.56
N GLY A 76 -0.95 -22.54 12.56
CA GLY A 76 -2.16 -23.35 12.71
C GLY A 76 -2.68 -23.91 11.39
N ALA A 77 -1.94 -24.84 10.79
CA ALA A 77 -2.59 -25.94 10.07
C ALA A 77 -2.74 -27.09 11.08
N PRO A 78 -3.91 -27.73 11.19
CA PRO A 78 -4.10 -28.89 12.06
C PRO A 78 -3.14 -30.03 11.71
#